data_AF-A0A090IK90-F1
#
_entry.id   AF-A0A090IK90-F1
#
_cell.length_a   1.000
_cell.length_b   1.000
_cell.length_c   1.000
_cell.angle_alpha   90.00
_cell.angle_beta   90.00
_cell.angle_gamma   90.00
#
_symmetry.space_group_name_H-M   'P 1'
#
loop_
_entity.id
_entity.type
_entity.pdbx_description
1 polymer ?
#
loop_
_entity_poly.entity_id
_entity_poly.type
_entity_poly.pdbx_seq_one_letter_code
_entity_poly.pdbx_strand_id
1 'polypeptide(L)'
;MINKQRGAITLLVSSVILVVTLIFSLGSYKSIFYQIKRAQNEIEARKGHWAAEGGVECAFTKASATGVVPSIPILECASLGLGNLDINRGVNYQIIAEKSNQVIKKTFSLGGDGNSGAMKSAADIYFYASTTFSTPDPGSLATDGWECVALRYKNRFESAASPVNQGVIHGDKPFIAFDNKGYDCVNYPTDPHNSHLTNGIGKDFVRDETVNPFENLFGVKKEDHNTIRDNGIFQILDMNGQNTSQCGSKITNVINSGTRHIWVEGSCEVTSSDYAALANASNLTDGVFILVHDGVLSLMGSPSGSSPIKGLLFHFNTELLLEADLSSWQGMEAYTYLSHVPSIFPNDYLFSSSYYQHGAFTLSGGQIFDSVGQSALFYNSVNFKYNKDVIDSVFEGLIKPRWVKGSWHDF
;
A
#
# COMPACT_ATOMS: atom_id res chain seq x y z
N MET A 1 -0.32 95.07 38.27
CA MET A 1 -0.58 93.72 38.81
C MET A 1 -1.01 92.68 37.76
N ILE A 2 -1.59 93.10 36.62
CA ILE A 2 -2.14 92.22 35.56
C ILE A 2 -1.08 91.53 34.67
N ASN A 3 0.12 92.11 34.48
CA ASN A 3 1.16 91.53 33.60
C ASN A 3 1.87 90.29 34.18
N LYS A 4 1.94 90.13 35.51
CA LYS A 4 2.53 88.94 36.15
C LYS A 4 1.64 87.68 36.01
N GLN A 5 0.32 87.85 35.89
CA GLN A 5 -0.61 86.73 35.71
C GLN A 5 -0.60 86.17 34.28
N ARG A 6 -0.36 87.02 33.26
CA ARG A 6 -0.24 86.55 31.87
C ARG A 6 0.93 85.59 31.67
N GLY A 7 2.09 85.85 32.27
CA GLY A 7 3.25 84.97 32.20
C GLY A 7 3.05 83.62 32.89
N ALA A 8 2.33 83.60 34.02
CA ALA A 8 1.99 82.36 34.72
C ALA A 8 1.00 81.49 33.91
N ILE A 9 0.05 82.12 33.21
CA ILE A 9 -0.92 81.42 32.36
C ILE A 9 -0.24 80.79 31.13
N THR A 10 0.65 81.50 30.43
CA THR A 10 1.39 80.93 29.29
C THR A 10 2.29 79.76 29.70
N LEU A 11 2.92 79.82 30.88
CA LEU A 11 3.76 78.76 31.40
C LEU A 11 2.95 77.51 31.76
N LEU A 12 1.76 77.71 32.33
CA LEU A 12 0.82 76.62 32.66
C LEU A 12 0.26 75.95 31.39
N VAL A 13 -0.15 76.74 30.39
CA VAL A 13 -0.62 76.20 29.10
C VAL A 13 0.48 75.44 28.37
N SER A 14 1.70 75.98 28.33
CA SER A 14 2.86 75.31 27.70
C SER A 14 3.22 74.00 28.42
N SER A 15 3.15 74.00 29.75
CA SER A 15 3.38 72.80 30.57
C SER A 15 2.32 71.72 30.31
N VAL A 16 1.04 72.09 30.25
CA VAL A 16 -0.06 71.16 29.94
C VAL A 16 0.11 70.58 28.53
N ILE A 17 0.46 71.41 27.54
CA ILE A 17 0.71 70.95 26.17
C ILE A 17 1.87 69.94 26.18
N LEU A 18 3.01 70.26 26.80
CA LEU A 18 4.15 69.34 26.91
C LEU A 18 3.79 67.99 27.55
N VAL A 19 2.96 68.01 28.60
CA VAL A 19 2.47 66.79 29.25
C VAL A 19 1.57 65.98 28.32
N VAL A 20 0.65 66.63 27.60
CA VAL A 20 -0.23 65.95 26.63
C VAL A 20 0.59 65.34 25.48
N THR A 21 1.55 66.07 24.92
CA THR A 21 2.44 65.55 23.86
C THR A 21 3.30 64.38 24.36
N LEU A 22 3.74 64.42 25.62
CA LEU A 22 4.48 63.32 26.24
C LEU A 22 3.60 62.07 26.44
N ILE A 23 2.36 62.25 26.90
CA ILE A 23 1.41 61.13 27.06
C ILE A 23 1.09 60.49 25.70
N PHE A 24 0.86 61.30 24.66
CA PHE A 24 0.63 60.80 23.31
C PHE A 24 1.85 60.07 22.73
N SER A 25 3.06 60.58 22.94
CA SER A 25 4.28 59.94 22.45
C SER A 25 4.58 58.63 23.20
N LEU A 26 4.39 58.58 24.53
CA LEU A 26 4.50 57.35 25.33
C LEU A 26 3.43 56.31 24.97
N GLY A 27 2.18 56.74 24.74
CA GLY A 27 1.10 55.87 24.31
C GLY A 27 1.36 55.26 22.94
N SER A 28 1.82 56.08 21.99
CA SER A 28 2.18 55.64 20.63
C SER A 28 3.36 54.67 20.65
N TYR A 29 4.40 54.94 21.46
CA TYR A 29 5.55 54.05 21.62
C TYR A 29 5.15 52.66 22.14
N LYS A 30 4.28 52.58 23.15
CA LYS A 30 3.79 51.30 23.67
C LYS A 30 3.04 50.49 22.62
N SER A 31 2.20 51.14 21.83
CA SER A 31 1.47 50.50 20.73
C SER A 31 2.43 49.91 19.69
N ILE A 32 3.39 50.71 19.21
CA ILE A 32 4.37 50.28 18.21
C ILE A 32 5.24 49.14 18.77
N PHE A 33 5.72 49.25 20.00
CA PHE A 33 6.54 48.22 20.63
C PHE A 33 5.80 46.88 20.78
N TYR A 34 4.51 46.92 21.13
CA TYR A 34 3.66 45.73 21.18
C TYR A 34 3.51 45.08 19.79
N GLN A 35 3.25 45.88 18.75
CA GLN A 35 3.15 45.38 17.37
C GLN A 35 4.47 44.75 16.90
N ILE A 36 5.61 45.36 17.23
CA ILE A 36 6.94 44.80 16.91
C ILE A 36 7.13 43.43 17.58
N LYS A 37 6.81 43.29 18.87
CA LYS A 37 6.92 42.00 19.57
C LYS A 37 6.02 40.94 18.96
N ARG A 38 4.78 41.30 18.61
CA ARG A 38 3.85 40.38 17.94
C ARG A 38 4.42 39.93 16.59
N ALA A 39 4.93 40.86 15.79
CA ALA A 39 5.54 40.53 14.50
C ALA A 39 6.80 39.64 14.66
N GLN A 40 7.64 39.90 15.67
CA GLN A 40 8.81 39.06 15.95
C GLN A 40 8.41 37.63 16.33
N ASN A 41 7.40 37.47 17.18
CA ASN A 41 6.90 36.15 17.55
C ASN A 41 6.30 35.41 16.34
N GLU A 42 5.60 36.13 15.47
CA GLU A 42 5.06 35.55 14.24
C GLU A 42 6.17 35.12 13.27
N ILE A 43 7.22 35.94 13.10
CA ILE A 43 8.39 35.59 12.29
C ILE A 43 9.07 34.35 12.85
N GLU A 44 9.27 34.27 14.15
CA GLU A 44 9.92 33.12 14.78
C GLU A 44 9.07 31.84 14.65
N ALA A 45 7.76 31.96 14.84
CA ALA A 45 6.83 30.86 14.59
C ALA A 45 6.87 30.42 13.12
N ARG A 46 6.92 31.34 12.16
CA ARG A 46 7.02 31.01 10.74
C ARG A 46 8.36 30.36 10.39
N LYS A 47 9.47 30.81 10.96
CA LYS A 47 10.78 30.15 10.81
C LYS A 47 10.74 28.72 11.34
N GLY A 48 10.16 28.51 12.52
CA GLY A 48 9.98 27.18 13.09
C GLY A 48 9.13 26.29 12.19
N HIS A 49 7.99 26.81 11.71
CA HIS A 49 7.10 26.11 10.79
C HIS A 49 7.82 25.69 9.51
N TRP A 50 8.53 26.60 8.83
CA TRP A 50 9.24 26.30 7.59
C TRP A 50 10.42 25.34 7.80
N ALA A 51 11.13 25.42 8.93
CA ALA A 51 12.16 24.47 9.25
C ALA A 51 11.58 23.06 9.47
N ALA A 52 10.48 22.94 10.23
CA ALA A 52 9.78 21.67 10.44
C ALA A 52 9.24 21.10 9.12
N GLU A 53 8.63 21.94 8.28
CA GLU A 53 8.20 21.57 6.92
C GLU A 53 9.37 21.06 6.06
N GLY A 54 10.50 21.78 6.05
CA GLY A 54 11.72 21.35 5.38
C GLY A 54 12.26 20.02 5.93
N GLY A 55 12.05 19.73 7.22
CA GLY A 55 12.43 18.46 7.84
C GLY A 55 11.61 17.30 7.30
N VAL A 56 10.30 17.51 7.16
CA VAL A 56 9.38 16.54 6.57
C VAL A 56 9.74 16.27 5.11
N GLU A 57 9.94 17.32 4.31
CA GLU A 57 10.30 17.19 2.90
C GLU A 57 11.70 16.56 2.72
N CYS A 58 12.64 16.85 3.61
CA CYS A 58 13.98 16.23 3.60
C CYS A 58 13.89 14.72 3.84
N ALA A 59 13.14 14.29 4.85
CA ALA A 59 12.93 12.87 5.15
C ALA A 59 12.21 12.14 4.00
N PHE A 60 11.16 12.76 3.42
CA PHE A 60 10.45 12.20 2.28
C PHE A 60 11.31 12.13 1.02
N THR A 61 12.14 13.14 0.77
CA THR A 61 13.09 13.14 -0.35
C THR A 61 14.12 12.03 -0.20
N LYS A 62 14.62 11.80 1.02
CA LYS A 62 15.51 10.68 1.30
C LYS A 62 14.82 9.35 1.00
N ALA A 63 13.59 9.16 1.50
CA ALA A 63 12.79 7.98 1.20
C ALA A 63 12.56 7.80 -0.31
N SER A 64 12.36 8.91 -1.04
CA SER A 64 12.09 8.90 -2.47
C SER A 64 13.32 8.60 -3.32
N ALA A 65 14.50 8.99 -2.85
CA ALA A 65 15.77 8.69 -3.50
C ALA A 65 16.17 7.22 -3.32
N THR A 66 15.86 6.62 -2.16
CA THR A 66 16.25 5.24 -1.84
C THR A 66 15.16 4.21 -2.12
N GLY A 67 13.89 4.64 -2.24
CA GLY A 67 12.75 3.72 -2.31
C GLY A 67 12.51 2.95 -0.99
N VAL A 68 13.11 3.40 0.11
CA VAL A 68 13.10 2.75 1.43
C VAL A 68 12.88 3.81 2.50
N VAL A 69 12.14 3.47 3.55
CA VAL A 69 11.95 4.39 4.69
C VAL A 69 13.29 4.60 5.40
N PRO A 70 13.79 5.85 5.51
CA PRO A 70 15.07 6.12 6.12
C PRO A 70 15.04 5.87 7.63
N SER A 71 16.16 5.35 8.16
CA SER A 71 16.38 5.26 9.60
C SER A 71 16.76 6.62 10.19
N ILE A 72 16.45 6.80 11.47
CA ILE A 72 16.71 8.05 12.21
C ILE A 72 17.96 7.84 13.09
N PRO A 73 18.86 8.83 13.17
CA PRO A 73 18.80 10.19 12.60
C PRO A 73 19.14 10.27 11.11
N ILE A 74 18.43 11.15 10.39
CA ILE A 74 18.71 11.47 8.97
C ILE A 74 19.72 12.62 8.91
N LEU A 75 21.00 12.30 8.71
CA LEU A 75 22.11 13.25 8.80
C LEU A 75 21.98 14.44 7.82
N GLU A 76 21.43 14.19 6.64
CA GLU A 76 21.22 15.21 5.60
C GLU A 76 20.25 16.31 6.06
N CYS A 77 19.34 16.00 7.00
CA CYS A 77 18.35 16.94 7.53
C CYS A 77 18.87 17.72 8.75
N ALA A 78 20.08 17.43 9.24
CA ALA A 78 20.61 18.01 10.48
C ALA A 78 20.78 19.54 10.42
N SER A 79 21.05 20.10 9.23
CA SER A 79 21.23 21.54 9.01
C SER A 79 19.99 22.39 9.32
N LEU A 80 18.81 21.78 9.35
CA LEU A 80 17.53 22.42 9.70
C LEU A 80 17.39 22.69 11.21
N GLY A 81 18.27 22.09 12.02
CA GLY A 81 18.31 22.28 13.47
C GLY A 81 17.01 21.90 14.16
N LEU A 82 16.31 20.86 13.68
CA LEU A 82 15.04 20.40 14.23
C LEU A 82 15.18 20.01 15.70
N GLY A 83 14.13 20.25 16.48
CA GLY A 83 14.03 19.74 17.85
C GLY A 83 13.70 18.25 17.87
N ASN A 84 12.90 17.78 16.92
CA ASN A 84 12.59 16.37 16.72
C ASN A 84 12.33 16.08 15.23
N LEU A 85 12.69 14.87 14.79
CA LEU A 85 12.30 14.30 13.50
C LEU A 85 12.06 12.81 13.74
N ASP A 86 10.84 12.35 13.48
CA ASP A 86 10.41 10.98 13.71
C ASP A 86 9.60 10.43 12.52
N ILE A 87 9.63 9.11 12.32
CA ILE A 87 8.85 8.41 11.30
C ILE A 87 8.14 7.25 11.96
N ASN A 88 6.83 7.43 12.15
CA ASN A 88 5.97 6.41 12.74
C ASN A 88 5.38 5.49 11.67
N ARG A 89 5.38 4.18 11.96
CA ARG A 89 4.80 3.16 11.09
C ARG A 89 3.39 2.76 11.57
N GLY A 90 2.43 2.82 10.66
CA GLY A 90 1.07 2.30 10.85
C GLY A 90 0.57 1.68 9.55
N VAL A 91 -0.67 1.98 9.15
CA VAL A 91 -1.19 1.64 7.80
C VAL A 91 -0.38 2.36 6.71
N ASN A 92 -0.03 3.62 6.97
CA ASN A 92 0.90 4.44 6.19
C ASN A 92 2.05 4.92 7.09
N TYR A 93 3.08 5.52 6.49
CA TYR A 93 4.18 6.14 7.22
C TYR A 93 3.86 7.61 7.52
N GLN A 94 4.05 8.03 8.77
CA GLN A 94 3.87 9.42 9.18
C GLN A 94 5.19 10.03 9.61
N ILE A 95 5.61 11.07 8.89
CA ILE A 95 6.78 11.88 9.26
C ILE A 95 6.31 13.00 10.18
N ILE A 96 6.97 13.14 11.32
CA ILE A 96 6.70 14.16 12.32
C ILE A 96 7.98 14.98 12.52
N ALA A 97 7.93 16.27 12.24
CA ALA A 97 9.05 17.18 12.49
C ALA A 97 8.62 18.31 13.44
N GLU A 98 9.53 18.69 14.33
CA GLU A 98 9.29 19.74 15.32
C GLU A 98 10.41 20.78 15.34
N LYS A 99 10.04 22.06 15.38
CA LYS A 99 10.97 23.18 15.62
C LYS A 99 10.26 24.32 16.33
N SER A 100 10.83 24.79 17.44
CA SER A 100 10.31 25.95 18.19
C SER A 100 8.80 25.87 18.49
N ASN A 101 8.34 24.71 18.99
CA ASN A 101 6.94 24.36 19.26
C ASN A 101 6.01 24.31 18.03
N GLN A 102 6.54 24.39 16.81
CA GLN A 102 5.79 24.11 15.59
C GLN A 102 5.98 22.63 15.25
N VAL A 103 4.87 21.89 15.19
CA VAL A 103 4.85 20.47 14.85
C VAL A 103 4.17 20.31 13.50
N ILE A 104 4.86 19.69 12.56
CA ILE A 104 4.34 19.35 11.24
C ILE A 104 4.28 17.84 11.11
N LYS A 105 3.16 17.35 10.58
CA LYS A 105 2.91 15.93 10.34
C LYS A 105 2.44 15.75 8.91
N LYS A 106 3.10 14.89 8.15
CA LYS A 106 2.63 14.47 6.83
C LYS A 106 2.70 12.96 6.70
N THR A 107 1.84 12.41 5.85
CA THR A 107 1.68 10.97 5.68
C THR A 107 2.01 10.59 4.25
N PHE A 108 2.87 9.60 4.10
CA PHE A 108 3.24 9.03 2.81
C PHE A 108 3.06 7.51 2.81
N SER A 109 2.87 6.96 1.62
CA SER A 109 2.86 5.51 1.38
C SER A 109 4.09 5.13 0.56
N LEU A 110 4.60 3.92 0.81
CA LEU A 110 5.45 3.24 -0.14
C LEU A 110 4.52 2.48 -1.09
N GLY A 111 4.45 2.90 -2.36
CA GLY A 111 3.65 2.26 -3.41
C GLY A 111 2.41 3.08 -3.73
N GLY A 112 1.74 2.74 -4.84
CA GLY A 112 0.59 3.50 -5.34
C GLY A 112 -0.66 3.41 -4.47
N ASP A 113 -1.82 3.63 -5.07
CA ASP A 113 -2.91 4.48 -4.55
C ASP A 113 -3.68 3.98 -3.30
N GLY A 114 -3.14 3.05 -2.53
CA GLY A 114 -3.57 2.78 -1.16
C GLY A 114 -4.90 2.03 -1.05
N ASN A 115 -5.44 1.51 -2.16
CA ASN A 115 -6.68 0.74 -2.12
C ASN A 115 -6.45 -0.59 -1.41
N SER A 116 -7.13 -0.81 -0.28
CA SER A 116 -6.99 -2.02 0.52
C SER A 116 -7.53 -3.28 -0.18
N GLY A 117 -6.93 -4.41 0.16
CA GLY A 117 -7.33 -5.75 -0.28
C GLY A 117 -6.22 -6.77 -0.11
N ALA A 118 -6.51 -7.89 0.56
CA ALA A 118 -5.59 -9.03 0.64
C ALA A 118 -5.34 -9.68 -0.74
N MET A 119 -6.37 -9.65 -1.59
CA MET A 119 -6.28 -9.90 -3.03
C MET A 119 -6.80 -8.69 -3.81
N LYS A 120 -6.14 -8.36 -4.92
CA LYS A 120 -6.56 -7.29 -5.83
C LYS A 120 -6.58 -7.81 -7.26
N SER A 121 -7.67 -7.59 -7.98
CA SER A 121 -7.84 -8.15 -9.31
C SER A 121 -8.49 -7.20 -10.31
N ALA A 122 -7.84 -7.01 -11.45
CA ALA A 122 -8.47 -6.53 -12.68
C ALA A 122 -9.03 -7.67 -13.55
N ALA A 123 -8.64 -8.92 -13.28
CA ALA A 123 -9.20 -10.13 -13.86
C ALA A 123 -10.54 -10.50 -13.20
N ASP A 124 -11.36 -11.25 -13.91
CA ASP A 124 -12.56 -11.85 -13.34
C ASP A 124 -12.20 -13.03 -12.44
N ILE A 125 -12.72 -13.05 -11.21
CA ILE A 125 -12.36 -14.06 -10.21
C ILE A 125 -13.47 -15.11 -10.09
N TYR A 126 -13.10 -16.39 -10.09
CA TYR A 126 -14.01 -17.50 -9.78
C TYR A 126 -13.39 -18.48 -8.78
N PHE A 127 -13.99 -18.60 -7.60
CA PHE A 127 -13.61 -19.63 -6.61
C PHE A 127 -14.52 -20.85 -6.71
N TYR A 128 -13.90 -22.02 -6.86
CA TYR A 128 -14.55 -23.32 -6.78
C TYR A 128 -13.94 -24.10 -5.61
N ALA A 129 -14.70 -24.18 -4.50
CA ALA A 129 -14.35 -24.71 -3.17
C ALA A 129 -13.97 -23.64 -2.12
N SER A 130 -13.50 -24.10 -0.95
CA SER A 130 -13.41 -23.29 0.27
C SER A 130 -12.33 -22.23 0.16
N THR A 131 -12.72 -20.97 0.35
CA THR A 131 -11.79 -19.83 0.36
C THR A 131 -11.87 -19.10 1.68
N THR A 132 -10.74 -19.00 2.38
CA THR A 132 -10.65 -18.33 3.67
C THR A 132 -9.62 -17.21 3.59
N PHE A 133 -9.99 -16.03 4.04
CA PHE A 133 -9.07 -14.94 4.34
C PHE A 133 -8.87 -14.94 5.86
N SER A 134 -7.86 -15.68 6.34
CA SER A 134 -7.57 -15.73 7.77
C SER A 134 -7.09 -14.40 8.32
N THR A 135 -6.40 -13.62 7.47
CA THR A 135 -6.01 -12.26 7.79
C THR A 135 -6.36 -11.40 6.57
N PRO A 136 -7.40 -10.55 6.62
CA PRO A 136 -7.70 -9.60 5.56
C PRO A 136 -6.77 -8.38 5.63
N ASP A 137 -6.81 -7.54 4.60
CA ASP A 137 -6.22 -6.20 4.71
C ASP A 137 -7.13 -5.34 5.62
N PRO A 138 -6.64 -4.84 6.77
CA PRO A 138 -7.47 -4.13 7.74
C PRO A 138 -8.09 -2.85 7.17
N GLY A 139 -7.46 -2.23 6.17
CA GLY A 139 -7.87 -0.93 5.65
C GLY A 139 -7.94 0.16 6.72
N SER A 140 -8.90 1.07 6.59
CA SER A 140 -9.10 2.17 7.53
C SER A 140 -9.95 1.75 8.73
N LEU A 141 -9.67 2.34 9.90
CA LEU A 141 -10.52 2.21 11.08
C LEU A 141 -11.69 3.21 10.97
N ALA A 142 -12.91 2.69 10.91
CA ALA A 142 -14.15 3.45 11.03
C ALA A 142 -14.63 3.50 12.50
N THR A 143 -15.78 4.16 12.74
CA THR A 143 -16.39 4.25 14.08
C THR A 143 -16.74 2.91 14.69
N ASP A 144 -17.12 1.95 13.84
CA ASP A 144 -17.71 0.67 14.25
C ASP A 144 -16.81 -0.54 13.95
N GLY A 145 -15.58 -0.30 13.46
CA GLY A 145 -14.61 -1.35 13.14
C GLY A 145 -13.68 -1.04 11.98
N TRP A 146 -12.87 -2.04 11.60
CA TRP A 146 -11.95 -2.00 10.47
C TRP A 146 -12.63 -2.36 9.14
N GLU A 147 -12.22 -1.77 8.03
CA GLU A 147 -12.79 -2.08 6.71
C GLU A 147 -12.61 -3.55 6.29
N CYS A 148 -11.47 -4.15 6.63
CA CYS A 148 -11.19 -5.57 6.40
C CYS A 148 -11.42 -6.05 4.96
N VAL A 149 -10.79 -5.40 3.98
CA VAL A 149 -10.97 -5.76 2.57
C VAL A 149 -10.25 -7.08 2.28
N ALA A 150 -11.03 -8.14 2.01
CA ALA A 150 -10.54 -9.45 1.61
C ALA A 150 -10.15 -9.45 0.12
N LEU A 151 -11.08 -9.04 -0.74
CA LEU A 151 -10.90 -8.99 -2.18
C LEU A 151 -11.36 -7.63 -2.71
N ARG A 152 -10.53 -7.01 -3.55
CA ARG A 152 -10.93 -5.91 -4.41
C ARG A 152 -10.89 -6.35 -5.86
N TYR A 153 -12.01 -6.25 -6.58
CA TYR A 153 -12.14 -6.76 -7.94
C TYR A 153 -12.77 -5.72 -8.88
N LYS A 154 -12.39 -5.75 -10.16
CA LYS A 154 -12.85 -4.76 -11.15
C LYS A 154 -14.28 -5.00 -11.62
N ASN A 155 -14.51 -6.21 -12.14
CA ASN A 155 -15.69 -6.53 -12.94
C ASN A 155 -16.52 -7.63 -12.28
N ARG A 156 -16.09 -8.89 -12.40
CA ARG A 156 -16.87 -10.04 -11.94
C ARG A 156 -16.14 -10.82 -10.85
N PHE A 157 -16.91 -11.19 -9.84
CA PHE A 157 -16.49 -12.10 -8.79
C PHE A 157 -17.62 -13.07 -8.52
N GLU A 158 -17.33 -14.37 -8.65
CA GLU A 158 -18.27 -15.43 -8.33
C GLU A 158 -17.57 -16.52 -7.52
N SER A 159 -18.37 -17.25 -6.72
CA SER A 159 -17.84 -18.31 -5.88
C SER A 159 -18.87 -19.43 -5.72
N ALA A 160 -18.47 -20.67 -5.99
CA ALA A 160 -19.33 -21.85 -5.82
C ALA A 160 -19.56 -22.19 -4.35
N ALA A 161 -18.63 -21.83 -3.47
CA ALA A 161 -18.77 -21.92 -2.02
C ALA A 161 -18.57 -20.54 -1.39
N SER A 162 -19.31 -20.22 -0.34
CA SER A 162 -19.19 -18.95 0.35
C SER A 162 -17.76 -18.73 0.91
N PRO A 163 -16.99 -17.75 0.41
CA PRO A 163 -15.70 -17.41 1.00
C PRO A 163 -15.92 -16.77 2.37
N VAL A 164 -14.94 -16.95 3.25
CA VAL A 164 -15.00 -16.49 4.65
C VAL A 164 -13.86 -15.51 4.90
N ASN A 165 -14.19 -14.33 5.43
CA ASN A 165 -13.21 -13.40 5.97
C ASN A 165 -13.24 -13.50 7.49
N GLN A 166 -12.14 -13.94 8.10
CA GLN A 166 -12.06 -14.17 9.54
C GLN A 166 -11.80 -12.89 10.32
N GLY A 167 -11.62 -11.75 9.66
CA GLY A 167 -11.35 -10.49 10.30
C GLY A 167 -9.98 -10.36 10.94
N VAL A 168 -9.81 -9.32 11.76
CA VAL A 168 -8.48 -8.86 12.21
C VAL A 168 -8.13 -9.28 13.64
N ILE A 169 -9.04 -9.99 14.32
CA ILE A 169 -8.86 -10.47 15.70
C ILE A 169 -8.73 -11.99 15.82
N HIS A 170 -9.09 -12.73 14.77
CA HIS A 170 -9.17 -14.20 14.81
C HIS A 170 -7.96 -14.90 14.18
N GLY A 171 -7.25 -14.23 13.26
CA GLY A 171 -6.07 -14.76 12.57
C GLY A 171 -4.74 -14.16 13.05
N ASP A 172 -3.71 -14.35 12.22
CA ASP A 172 -2.42 -13.68 12.39
C ASP A 172 -2.61 -12.17 12.24
N LYS A 173 -1.78 -11.37 12.91
CA LYS A 173 -1.84 -9.91 12.76
C LYS A 173 -1.52 -9.51 11.31
N PRO A 174 -2.26 -8.55 10.71
CA PRO A 174 -1.93 -7.98 9.40
C PRO A 174 -0.49 -7.46 9.26
N PHE A 175 0.08 -6.96 10.35
CA PHE A 175 1.49 -6.57 10.50
C PHE A 175 1.88 -6.54 11.97
N ILE A 176 3.19 -6.59 12.26
CA ILE A 176 3.76 -6.69 13.62
C ILE A 176 3.23 -5.61 14.57
N ALA A 177 3.18 -4.35 14.10
CA ALA A 177 2.73 -3.20 14.87
C ALA A 177 1.20 -3.00 14.88
N PHE A 178 0.43 -3.93 14.31
CA PHE A 178 -1.03 -3.79 14.25
C PHE A 178 -1.63 -3.88 15.65
N ASP A 179 -2.45 -2.88 15.96
CA ASP A 179 -3.28 -2.76 17.14
C ASP A 179 -4.70 -2.52 16.67
N ASN A 180 -5.56 -3.51 16.93
CA ASN A 180 -6.95 -3.52 16.50
C ASN A 180 -7.83 -2.53 17.29
N LYS A 181 -7.30 -1.88 18.34
CA LYS A 181 -8.03 -0.92 19.19
C LYS A 181 -9.29 -1.50 19.86
N GLY A 182 -9.32 -2.81 20.05
CA GLY A 182 -10.49 -3.53 20.59
C GLY A 182 -11.64 -3.70 19.59
N TYR A 183 -11.45 -3.30 18.34
CA TYR A 183 -12.41 -3.51 17.26
C TYR A 183 -11.99 -4.68 16.37
N ASP A 184 -12.99 -5.28 15.73
CA ASP A 184 -12.80 -6.19 14.60
C ASP A 184 -13.24 -5.49 13.31
N CYS A 185 -13.54 -6.25 12.26
CA CYS A 185 -14.15 -5.74 11.05
C CYS A 185 -15.50 -5.10 11.30
N VAL A 186 -15.80 -4.03 10.56
CA VAL A 186 -17.09 -3.37 10.57
C VAL A 186 -18.18 -4.40 10.25
N ASN A 187 -19.07 -4.61 11.20
CA ASN A 187 -20.33 -5.31 10.96
C ASN A 187 -21.40 -4.26 10.64
N TYR A 188 -22.09 -4.41 9.51
CA TYR A 188 -23.13 -3.46 9.13
C TYR A 188 -24.48 -3.89 9.72
N PRO A 189 -24.99 -3.26 10.80
CA PRO A 189 -26.09 -3.80 11.59
C PRO A 189 -27.43 -3.86 10.86
N THR A 190 -27.57 -3.08 9.78
CA THR A 190 -28.81 -2.99 8.99
C THR A 190 -28.92 -4.04 7.90
N ASP A 191 -27.92 -4.90 7.72
CA ASP A 191 -27.96 -5.97 6.74
C ASP A 191 -27.29 -7.25 7.29
N PRO A 192 -28.08 -8.27 7.68
CA PRO A 192 -27.56 -9.53 8.21
C PRO A 192 -26.76 -10.35 7.19
N HIS A 193 -26.74 -9.96 5.90
CA HIS A 193 -25.85 -10.51 4.88
C HIS A 193 -24.51 -9.77 4.76
N ASN A 194 -24.32 -8.66 5.49
CA ASN A 194 -23.10 -7.86 5.55
C ASN A 194 -22.35 -8.02 6.88
N SER A 195 -22.22 -9.26 7.36
CA SER A 195 -21.16 -9.63 8.30
C SER A 195 -19.92 -10.02 7.50
N HIS A 196 -18.74 -9.64 7.97
CA HIS A 196 -17.47 -10.11 7.40
C HIS A 196 -17.36 -11.66 7.44
N LEU A 197 -18.12 -12.30 8.33
CA LEU A 197 -18.21 -13.76 8.44
C LEU A 197 -19.29 -14.38 7.53
N THR A 198 -20.08 -13.58 6.81
CA THR A 198 -21.18 -14.08 5.95
C THR A 198 -20.87 -13.97 4.46
N ASN A 199 -20.61 -15.14 3.87
CA ASN A 199 -20.97 -15.55 2.51
C ASN A 199 -20.53 -14.72 1.29
N GLY A 200 -19.39 -14.02 1.31
CA GLY A 200 -18.69 -13.62 0.08
C GLY A 200 -19.33 -12.60 -0.83
N ILE A 201 -20.33 -11.87 -0.34
CA ILE A 201 -20.98 -10.74 -1.03
C ILE A 201 -21.12 -9.54 -0.09
N GLY A 202 -20.41 -9.59 1.04
CA GLY A 202 -20.32 -8.49 1.99
C GLY A 202 -19.46 -7.34 1.48
N LYS A 203 -19.40 -6.25 2.25
CA LYS A 203 -18.60 -5.06 1.94
C LYS A 203 -17.07 -5.26 2.04
N ASP A 204 -16.64 -6.45 2.46
CA ASP A 204 -15.26 -6.92 2.45
C ASP A 204 -14.81 -7.47 1.08
N PHE A 205 -15.76 -7.71 0.16
CA PHE A 205 -15.53 -8.02 -1.25
C PHE A 205 -15.92 -6.81 -2.11
N VAL A 206 -14.96 -5.93 -2.35
CA VAL A 206 -15.21 -4.59 -2.91
C VAL A 206 -15.09 -4.61 -4.43
N ARG A 207 -16.19 -4.32 -5.12
CA ARG A 207 -16.14 -3.99 -6.56
C ARG A 207 -15.62 -2.57 -6.75
N ASP A 208 -14.60 -2.43 -7.59
CA ASP A 208 -13.94 -1.17 -7.90
C ASP A 208 -13.53 -1.14 -9.38
N GLU A 209 -14.35 -0.50 -10.22
CA GLU A 209 -14.13 -0.42 -11.67
C GLU A 209 -12.85 0.33 -12.03
N THR A 210 -12.33 1.15 -11.10
CA THR A 210 -11.10 1.94 -11.28
C THR A 210 -9.84 1.18 -10.88
N VAL A 211 -9.96 -0.03 -10.33
CA VAL A 211 -8.79 -0.81 -9.92
C VAL A 211 -7.88 -1.05 -11.12
N ASN A 212 -6.61 -0.67 -10.93
CA ASN A 212 -5.54 -0.80 -11.90
C ASN A 212 -4.28 -1.29 -11.17
N PRO A 213 -4.17 -2.61 -10.88
CA PRO A 213 -3.21 -3.10 -9.91
C PRO A 213 -1.74 -2.79 -10.24
N PHE A 214 -1.32 -2.84 -11.51
CA PHE A 214 0.06 -2.53 -11.89
C PHE A 214 0.39 -1.06 -11.63
N GLU A 215 -0.45 -0.14 -12.13
CA GLU A 215 -0.29 1.30 -11.91
C GLU A 215 -0.40 1.68 -10.44
N ASN A 216 -1.38 1.10 -9.73
CA ASN A 216 -1.58 1.32 -8.31
C ASN A 216 -0.44 0.75 -7.46
N LEU A 217 0.42 -0.10 -8.03
CA LEU A 217 1.55 -0.67 -7.30
C LEU A 217 2.83 0.09 -7.61
N PHE A 218 3.19 0.15 -8.88
CA PHE A 218 4.46 0.72 -9.33
C PHE A 218 4.39 2.22 -9.57
N GLY A 219 3.19 2.76 -9.69
CA GLY A 219 2.99 4.16 -10.03
C GLY A 219 3.39 4.51 -11.47
N VAL A 220 3.49 3.49 -12.32
CA VAL A 220 3.88 3.55 -13.73
C VAL A 220 2.79 2.92 -14.55
N LYS A 221 2.49 3.50 -15.71
CA LYS A 221 1.47 2.98 -16.61
C LYS A 221 1.84 1.60 -17.14
N LYS A 222 0.82 0.79 -17.46
CA LYS A 222 1.03 -0.58 -17.95
C LYS A 222 1.88 -0.62 -19.23
N GLU A 223 1.69 0.32 -20.14
CA GLU A 223 2.47 0.45 -21.36
C GLU A 223 3.98 0.69 -21.10
N ASP A 224 4.32 1.23 -19.93
CA ASP A 224 5.68 1.56 -19.53
C ASP A 224 6.28 0.49 -18.58
N HIS A 225 5.68 -0.70 -18.49
CA HIS A 225 6.10 -1.74 -17.54
C HIS A 225 7.57 -2.15 -17.66
N ASN A 226 8.16 -2.05 -18.86
CA ASN A 226 9.58 -2.32 -19.09
C ASN A 226 10.49 -1.41 -18.24
N THR A 227 10.06 -0.20 -17.90
CA THR A 227 10.82 0.69 -17.00
C THR A 227 10.95 0.14 -15.58
N ILE A 228 10.01 -0.70 -15.15
CA ILE A 228 10.04 -1.42 -13.88
C ILE A 228 10.82 -2.72 -14.03
N ARG A 229 10.56 -3.50 -15.09
CA ARG A 229 11.28 -4.76 -15.36
C ARG A 229 12.79 -4.55 -15.45
N ASP A 230 13.21 -3.55 -16.23
CA ASP A 230 14.60 -3.34 -16.63
C ASP A 230 15.34 -2.38 -15.67
N ASN A 231 14.79 -2.13 -14.46
CA ASN A 231 15.37 -1.22 -13.47
C ASN A 231 16.64 -1.77 -12.76
N GLY A 232 17.03 -3.02 -13.05
CA GLY A 232 18.18 -3.70 -12.48
C GLY A 232 17.92 -4.40 -11.13
N ILE A 233 16.68 -4.39 -10.62
CA ILE A 233 16.30 -5.06 -9.38
C ILE A 233 15.79 -6.48 -9.66
N PHE A 234 15.03 -6.67 -10.75
CA PHE A 234 14.49 -7.98 -11.11
C PHE A 234 15.53 -8.90 -11.74
N GLN A 235 15.53 -10.16 -11.31
CA GLN A 235 16.07 -11.25 -12.12
C GLN A 235 14.99 -11.67 -13.13
N ILE A 236 15.30 -11.48 -14.41
CA ILE A 236 14.43 -11.89 -15.51
C ILE A 236 14.60 -13.40 -15.74
N LEU A 237 13.48 -14.11 -15.80
CA LEU A 237 13.38 -15.52 -16.14
C LEU A 237 12.53 -15.66 -17.41
N ASP A 238 13.19 -15.84 -18.56
CA ASP A 238 12.49 -16.07 -19.82
C ASP A 238 12.03 -17.53 -19.93
N MET A 239 10.71 -17.72 -19.95
CA MET A 239 10.05 -19.02 -20.11
C MET A 239 9.43 -19.20 -21.50
N ASN A 240 9.60 -18.24 -22.42
CA ASN A 240 9.08 -18.36 -23.77
C ASN A 240 9.74 -19.53 -24.52
N GLY A 241 8.92 -20.43 -25.04
CA GLY A 241 9.37 -21.66 -25.71
C GLY A 241 10.08 -22.67 -24.80
N GLN A 242 10.07 -22.46 -23.48
CA GLN A 242 10.60 -23.39 -22.50
C GLN A 242 9.52 -24.39 -22.04
N ASN A 243 9.95 -25.47 -21.40
CA ASN A 243 9.01 -26.34 -20.71
C ASN A 243 8.44 -25.61 -19.48
N THR A 244 7.15 -25.30 -19.54
CA THR A 244 6.42 -24.52 -18.53
C THR A 244 6.42 -25.20 -17.15
N SER A 245 6.50 -26.53 -17.12
CA SER A 245 6.56 -27.32 -15.88
C SER A 245 7.85 -27.13 -15.09
N GLN A 246 8.89 -26.51 -15.67
CA GLN A 246 10.15 -26.22 -14.99
C GLN A 246 10.15 -24.85 -14.29
N CYS A 247 9.10 -24.06 -14.45
CA CYS A 247 9.04 -22.70 -13.92
C CYS A 247 9.24 -22.66 -12.40
N GLY A 248 8.51 -23.50 -11.65
CA GLY A 248 8.62 -23.58 -10.19
C GLY A 248 10.05 -23.86 -9.69
N SER A 249 10.71 -24.87 -10.28
CA SER A 249 12.12 -25.18 -9.96
C SER A 249 13.09 -24.03 -10.30
N LYS A 250 12.90 -23.34 -11.43
CA LYS A 250 13.74 -22.20 -11.85
C LYS A 250 13.58 -21.01 -10.92
N ILE A 251 12.35 -20.66 -10.55
CA ILE A 251 12.05 -19.63 -9.54
C ILE A 251 12.74 -19.99 -8.21
N THR A 252 12.60 -21.24 -7.77
CA THR A 252 13.22 -21.71 -6.52
C THR A 252 14.75 -21.55 -6.53
N ASN A 253 15.41 -21.87 -7.65
CA ASN A 253 16.85 -21.69 -7.80
C ASN A 253 17.26 -20.22 -7.74
N VAL A 254 16.48 -19.32 -8.34
CA VAL A 254 16.72 -17.88 -8.25
C VAL A 254 16.63 -17.40 -6.80
N ILE A 255 15.61 -17.83 -6.04
CA ILE A 255 15.46 -17.49 -4.62
C ILE A 255 16.67 -17.99 -3.81
N ASN A 256 17.08 -19.25 -4.03
CA ASN A 256 18.23 -19.83 -3.33
C ASN A 256 19.56 -19.15 -3.68
N SER A 257 19.65 -18.45 -4.80
CA SER A 257 20.82 -17.63 -5.16
C SER A 257 20.88 -16.28 -4.42
N GLY A 258 19.84 -15.94 -3.64
CA GLY A 258 19.72 -14.72 -2.86
C GLY A 258 18.86 -13.63 -3.51
N THR A 259 18.30 -13.90 -4.69
CA THR A 259 17.44 -12.92 -5.39
C THR A 259 15.99 -13.07 -4.97
N ARG A 260 15.36 -11.97 -4.54
CA ARG A 260 13.97 -11.94 -4.06
C ARG A 260 12.97 -11.37 -5.06
N HIS A 261 13.44 -10.70 -6.11
CA HIS A 261 12.61 -10.04 -7.12
C HIS A 261 12.74 -10.74 -8.45
N ILE A 262 11.67 -11.39 -8.89
CA ILE A 262 11.69 -12.31 -10.02
C ILE A 262 10.62 -11.87 -11.01
N TRP A 263 11.04 -11.64 -12.24
CA TRP A 263 10.17 -11.31 -13.35
C TRP A 263 10.19 -12.46 -14.36
N VAL A 264 9.11 -13.21 -14.46
CA VAL A 264 8.96 -14.33 -15.39
C VAL A 264 8.29 -13.81 -16.65
N GLU A 265 8.93 -13.98 -17.80
CA GLU A 265 8.33 -13.68 -19.11
C GLU A 265 7.76 -14.98 -19.71
N GLY A 266 6.48 -14.96 -20.06
CA GLY A 266 5.77 -16.10 -20.66
C GLY A 266 5.14 -17.06 -19.64
N SER A 267 4.56 -18.13 -20.18
CA SER A 267 3.75 -19.09 -19.40
C SER A 267 4.57 -19.85 -18.35
N CYS A 268 3.95 -20.07 -17.18
CA CYS A 268 4.63 -20.61 -16.01
C CYS A 268 3.72 -21.58 -15.24
N GLU A 269 4.22 -22.78 -14.95
CA GLU A 269 3.56 -23.70 -14.02
C GLU A 269 4.47 -23.99 -12.83
N VAL A 270 3.93 -23.75 -11.62
CA VAL A 270 4.49 -24.29 -10.38
C VAL A 270 3.78 -25.62 -10.14
N THR A 271 4.48 -26.71 -10.43
CA THR A 271 3.96 -28.06 -10.26
C THR A 271 3.79 -28.43 -8.78
N SER A 272 2.97 -29.45 -8.51
CA SER A 272 2.77 -29.95 -7.15
C SER A 272 4.07 -30.44 -6.49
N SER A 273 5.03 -30.96 -7.29
CA SER A 273 6.37 -31.34 -6.83
C SER A 273 7.28 -30.15 -6.49
N ASP A 274 7.09 -29.00 -7.13
CA ASP A 274 7.93 -27.82 -6.90
C ASP A 274 7.44 -26.97 -5.73
N TYR A 275 6.16 -27.06 -5.36
CA TYR A 275 5.53 -26.22 -4.35
C TYR A 275 6.31 -26.20 -3.02
N ALA A 276 6.66 -27.38 -2.49
CA ALA A 276 7.31 -27.46 -1.18
C ALA A 276 8.71 -26.81 -1.18
N ALA A 277 9.47 -26.97 -2.27
CA ALA A 277 10.78 -26.37 -2.41
C ALA A 277 10.68 -24.85 -2.54
N LEU A 278 9.72 -24.35 -3.33
CA LEU A 278 9.43 -22.92 -3.48
C LEU A 278 8.99 -22.29 -2.15
N ALA A 279 8.06 -22.94 -1.44
CA ALA A 279 7.60 -22.48 -0.14
C ALA A 279 8.77 -22.40 0.86
N ASN A 280 9.59 -23.45 0.96
CA ASN A 280 10.76 -23.44 1.85
C ASN A 280 11.75 -22.32 1.49
N ALA A 281 12.10 -22.16 0.22
CA ALA A 281 13.01 -21.12 -0.23
C ALA A 281 12.47 -19.71 0.12
N SER A 282 11.18 -19.47 -0.12
CA SER A 282 10.55 -18.18 0.21
C SER A 282 10.56 -17.86 1.72
N ASN A 283 10.37 -18.88 2.58
CA ASN A 283 10.37 -18.70 4.04
C ASN A 283 11.76 -18.42 4.64
N LEU A 284 12.84 -18.70 3.91
CA LEU A 284 14.21 -18.32 4.31
C LEU A 284 14.52 -16.84 4.05
N THR A 285 13.57 -16.10 3.48
CA THR A 285 13.69 -14.67 3.15
C THR A 285 12.64 -13.85 3.92
N ASP A 286 12.73 -12.53 3.82
CA ASP A 286 11.68 -11.63 4.32
C ASP A 286 10.42 -11.61 3.43
N GLY A 287 10.47 -12.30 2.30
CA GLY A 287 9.43 -12.35 1.29
C GLY A 287 10.05 -12.33 -0.10
N VAL A 288 9.36 -12.96 -1.05
CA VAL A 288 9.74 -12.92 -2.48
C VAL A 288 8.66 -12.22 -3.30
N PHE A 289 9.07 -11.49 -4.32
CA PHE A 289 8.18 -10.95 -5.34
C PHE A 289 8.30 -11.76 -6.61
N ILE A 290 7.23 -12.43 -6.99
CA ILE A 290 7.17 -13.22 -8.23
C ILE A 290 6.13 -12.54 -9.12
N LEU A 291 6.59 -11.94 -10.21
CA LEU A 291 5.73 -11.39 -11.25
C LEU A 291 5.79 -12.31 -12.47
N VAL A 292 4.64 -12.74 -12.98
CA VAL A 292 4.52 -13.50 -14.23
C VAL A 292 3.86 -12.62 -15.27
N HIS A 293 4.58 -12.34 -16.35
CA HIS A 293 4.21 -11.39 -17.39
C HIS A 293 3.88 -12.09 -18.71
N ASP A 294 2.76 -11.71 -19.32
CA ASP A 294 2.31 -12.15 -20.65
C ASP A 294 2.38 -13.67 -20.86
N GLY A 295 1.76 -14.40 -19.95
CA GLY A 295 1.69 -15.86 -19.98
C GLY A 295 0.53 -16.40 -19.15
N VAL A 296 0.17 -17.67 -19.38
CA VAL A 296 -0.73 -18.36 -18.46
C VAL A 296 0.05 -18.83 -17.22
N LEU A 297 -0.58 -18.75 -16.05
CA LEU A 297 0.03 -19.10 -14.77
C LEU A 297 -0.77 -20.19 -14.06
N SER A 298 -0.13 -21.32 -13.81
CA SER A 298 -0.67 -22.43 -13.01
C SER A 298 0.07 -22.56 -11.69
N LEU A 299 -0.68 -22.68 -10.59
CA LEU A 299 -0.17 -23.07 -9.28
C LEU A 299 -0.82 -24.37 -8.81
N MET A 300 -0.05 -25.44 -8.79
CA MET A 300 -0.48 -26.75 -8.32
C MET A 300 0.01 -26.93 -6.89
N GLY A 301 -0.93 -26.89 -5.93
CA GLY A 301 -0.65 -26.99 -4.50
C GLY A 301 -0.13 -28.36 -4.10
N SER A 302 0.68 -28.37 -3.03
CA SER A 302 1.19 -29.60 -2.41
C SER A 302 0.10 -30.31 -1.59
N PRO A 303 0.20 -31.64 -1.37
CA PRO A 303 -0.61 -32.32 -0.36
C PRO A 303 -0.52 -31.67 1.04
N SER A 304 -1.56 -31.93 1.84
CA SER A 304 -1.85 -31.30 3.14
C SER A 304 -0.63 -31.15 4.07
N GLY A 305 -0.47 -29.97 4.69
CA GLY A 305 0.53 -29.71 5.74
C GLY A 305 1.80 -28.98 5.28
N SER A 306 1.83 -28.47 4.05
CA SER A 306 2.98 -27.73 3.51
C SER A 306 3.04 -26.30 4.03
N SER A 307 4.26 -25.76 4.18
CA SER A 307 4.50 -24.36 4.55
C SER A 307 3.83 -23.40 3.57
N PRO A 308 3.39 -22.20 4.03
CA PRO A 308 2.88 -21.18 3.13
C PRO A 308 4.00 -20.65 2.22
N ILE A 309 3.67 -20.27 0.99
CA ILE A 309 4.58 -19.42 0.21
C ILE A 309 4.58 -18.03 0.86
N LYS A 310 5.76 -17.49 1.17
CA LYS A 310 5.94 -16.19 1.82
C LYS A 310 6.36 -15.16 0.77
N GLY A 311 5.45 -14.27 0.39
CA GLY A 311 5.72 -13.29 -0.65
C GLY A 311 4.48 -12.73 -1.32
N LEU A 312 4.70 -12.02 -2.41
CA LEU A 312 3.68 -11.47 -3.28
C LEU A 312 3.76 -12.13 -4.65
N LEU A 313 2.62 -12.63 -5.11
CA LEU A 313 2.46 -13.12 -6.46
C LEU A 313 1.70 -12.07 -7.28
N PHE A 314 2.25 -11.71 -8.44
CA PHE A 314 1.64 -10.79 -9.37
C PHE A 314 1.52 -11.46 -10.73
N HIS A 315 0.30 -11.61 -11.24
CA HIS A 315 0.06 -12.06 -12.60
C HIS A 315 -0.36 -10.86 -13.45
N PHE A 316 0.40 -10.55 -14.49
CA PHE A 316 0.26 -9.32 -15.27
C PHE A 316 0.24 -9.66 -16.75
N ASN A 317 -0.85 -9.37 -17.45
CA ASN A 317 -0.93 -9.58 -18.89
C ASN A 317 -1.35 -8.29 -19.58
N THR A 318 -0.57 -7.88 -20.57
CA THR A 318 -0.82 -6.70 -21.41
C THR A 318 -1.15 -7.10 -22.85
N GLU A 319 -0.45 -8.09 -23.39
CA GLU A 319 -0.54 -8.49 -24.79
C GLU A 319 -1.00 -9.95 -24.98
N LEU A 320 -1.09 -10.74 -23.90
CA LEU A 320 -1.51 -12.14 -24.01
C LEU A 320 -2.90 -12.30 -24.62
N LEU A 321 -2.96 -12.99 -25.77
CA LEU A 321 -4.19 -13.42 -26.42
C LEU A 321 -4.46 -14.89 -26.08
N LEU A 322 -5.65 -15.17 -25.52
CA LEU A 322 -6.10 -16.52 -25.22
C LEU A 322 -6.94 -17.07 -26.37
N GLU A 323 -6.71 -18.33 -26.72
CA GLU A 323 -7.56 -19.06 -27.66
C GLU A 323 -8.77 -19.66 -26.95
N ALA A 324 -9.90 -19.76 -27.65
CA ALA A 324 -11.17 -20.23 -27.10
C ALA A 324 -11.25 -21.77 -26.96
N ASP A 325 -10.13 -22.45 -26.76
CA ASP A 325 -10.01 -23.91 -26.75
C ASP A 325 -9.02 -24.45 -25.70
N LEU A 326 -8.53 -23.60 -24.79
CA LEU A 326 -7.55 -23.92 -23.75
C LEU A 326 -6.18 -24.37 -24.29
N SER A 327 -5.84 -24.10 -25.56
CA SER A 327 -4.53 -24.46 -26.14
C SER A 327 -3.34 -23.90 -25.35
N SER A 328 -3.49 -22.69 -24.78
CA SER A 328 -2.47 -22.03 -23.96
C SER A 328 -2.05 -22.84 -22.72
N TRP A 329 -2.89 -23.78 -22.27
CA TRP A 329 -2.62 -24.64 -21.11
C TRP A 329 -1.96 -25.97 -21.50
N GLN A 330 -1.89 -26.33 -22.78
CA GLN A 330 -1.37 -27.63 -23.21
C GLN A 330 0.05 -27.90 -22.69
N GLY A 331 0.26 -29.13 -22.19
CA GLY A 331 1.54 -29.53 -21.59
C GLY A 331 1.67 -29.21 -20.09
N MET A 332 0.73 -28.47 -19.51
CA MET A 332 0.65 -28.21 -18.06
C MET A 332 -0.18 -29.27 -17.32
N GLU A 333 0.12 -29.50 -16.04
CA GLU A 333 -0.72 -30.27 -15.13
C GLU A 333 -2.14 -29.67 -15.05
N ALA A 334 -2.23 -28.34 -15.02
CA ALA A 334 -3.49 -27.59 -15.03
C ALA A 334 -4.45 -28.00 -16.15
N TYR A 335 -3.93 -28.30 -17.35
CA TYR A 335 -4.75 -28.65 -18.51
C TYR A 335 -5.66 -29.84 -18.23
N THR A 336 -5.18 -30.83 -17.49
CA THR A 336 -5.94 -32.04 -17.16
C THR A 336 -7.22 -31.75 -16.36
N TYR A 337 -7.21 -30.67 -15.58
CA TYR A 337 -8.37 -30.22 -14.80
C TYR A 337 -9.26 -29.27 -15.61
N LEU A 338 -8.65 -28.32 -16.32
CA LEU A 338 -9.37 -27.32 -17.12
C LEU A 338 -10.10 -27.94 -18.32
N SER A 339 -9.50 -28.97 -18.94
CA SER A 339 -10.09 -29.67 -20.08
C SER A 339 -11.10 -30.77 -19.70
N HIS A 340 -11.37 -30.95 -18.40
CA HIS A 340 -12.31 -31.97 -17.93
C HIS A 340 -13.76 -31.64 -18.37
N VAL A 341 -14.50 -32.66 -18.82
CA VAL A 341 -15.90 -32.52 -19.24
C VAL A 341 -16.81 -33.43 -18.40
N PRO A 342 -17.86 -32.91 -17.73
CA PRO A 342 -18.22 -31.49 -17.66
C PRO A 342 -17.22 -30.67 -16.84
N SER A 343 -17.03 -29.40 -17.23
CA SER A 343 -16.24 -28.47 -16.42
C SER A 343 -17.05 -28.02 -15.21
N ILE A 344 -16.33 -27.82 -14.11
CA ILE A 344 -16.84 -27.22 -12.87
C ILE A 344 -16.91 -25.68 -12.95
N PHE A 345 -16.19 -25.09 -13.91
CA PHE A 345 -16.17 -23.65 -14.15
C PHE A 345 -17.16 -23.27 -15.25
N PRO A 346 -17.86 -22.14 -15.12
CA PRO A 346 -18.65 -21.58 -16.21
C PRO A 346 -17.78 -21.33 -17.45
N ASN A 347 -18.33 -21.57 -18.65
CA ASN A 347 -17.58 -21.51 -19.91
C ASN A 347 -16.93 -20.14 -20.18
N ASP A 348 -17.63 -19.07 -19.83
CA ASP A 348 -17.16 -17.69 -19.99
C ASP A 348 -15.97 -17.37 -19.09
N TYR A 349 -15.89 -17.96 -17.89
CA TYR A 349 -14.70 -17.93 -17.04
C TYR A 349 -13.63 -18.92 -17.52
N LEU A 350 -14.01 -20.09 -18.03
CA LEU A 350 -13.07 -21.13 -18.45
C LEU A 350 -12.23 -20.70 -19.65
N PHE A 351 -12.87 -20.23 -20.72
CA PHE A 351 -12.19 -19.91 -21.98
C PHE A 351 -11.46 -18.56 -21.95
N SER A 352 -11.72 -17.71 -20.96
CA SER A 352 -10.93 -16.50 -20.71
C SER A 352 -9.82 -16.71 -19.67
N SER A 353 -9.59 -17.94 -19.22
CA SER A 353 -8.68 -18.18 -18.10
C SER A 353 -7.20 -18.07 -18.49
N SER A 354 -6.50 -17.20 -17.76
CA SER A 354 -5.04 -17.09 -17.82
C SER A 354 -4.37 -17.44 -16.50
N TYR A 355 -5.15 -17.61 -15.43
CA TYR A 355 -4.66 -18.10 -14.16
C TYR A 355 -5.48 -19.29 -13.68
N TYR A 356 -4.78 -20.30 -13.16
CA TYR A 356 -5.39 -21.47 -12.55
C TYR A 356 -4.63 -21.87 -11.29
N GLN A 357 -5.38 -22.21 -10.23
CA GLN A 357 -4.80 -22.70 -8.99
C GLN A 357 -5.56 -23.92 -8.49
N HIS A 358 -4.85 -24.99 -8.13
CA HIS A 358 -5.45 -26.24 -7.68
C HIS A 358 -4.85 -26.74 -6.35
N GLY A 359 -5.65 -27.45 -5.54
CA GLY A 359 -5.16 -28.14 -4.33
C GLY A 359 -5.25 -27.33 -3.04
N ALA A 360 -4.39 -27.63 -2.06
CA ALA A 360 -4.32 -26.86 -0.81
C ALA A 360 -3.22 -25.80 -0.92
N PHE A 361 -3.55 -24.54 -0.62
CA PHE A 361 -2.61 -23.45 -0.81
C PHE A 361 -2.71 -22.44 0.33
N THR A 362 -1.55 -21.99 0.83
CA THR A 362 -1.49 -20.88 1.79
C THR A 362 -0.45 -19.89 1.31
N LEU A 363 -0.86 -18.62 1.22
CA LEU A 363 0.04 -17.52 0.89
C LEU A 363 0.10 -16.56 2.07
N SER A 364 1.32 -16.21 2.49
CA SER A 364 1.59 -15.14 3.45
C SER A 364 2.12 -13.93 2.69
N GLY A 365 1.29 -12.90 2.53
CA GLY A 365 1.53 -11.75 1.67
C GLY A 365 0.29 -11.40 0.86
N GLY A 366 0.34 -11.48 -0.47
CA GLY A 366 -0.81 -11.14 -1.32
C GLY A 366 -0.76 -11.75 -2.73
N GLN A 367 -1.93 -11.82 -3.38
CA GLN A 367 -2.04 -12.14 -4.80
C GLN A 367 -2.65 -10.97 -5.56
N ILE A 368 -2.03 -10.60 -6.66
CA ILE A 368 -2.46 -9.49 -7.50
C ILE A 368 -2.61 -10.00 -8.93
N PHE A 369 -3.75 -9.71 -9.54
CA PHE A 369 -4.05 -10.08 -10.92
C PHE A 369 -4.33 -8.81 -11.71
N ASP A 370 -3.53 -8.55 -12.73
CA ASP A 370 -3.76 -7.46 -13.66
C ASP A 370 -3.78 -7.97 -15.09
N SER A 371 -4.85 -8.72 -15.39
CA SER A 371 -5.13 -9.32 -16.68
C SER A 371 -6.57 -8.99 -17.10
N VAL A 372 -6.75 -7.77 -17.62
CA VAL A 372 -8.08 -7.22 -17.98
C VAL A 372 -8.72 -8.07 -19.08
N GLY A 373 -9.98 -8.44 -18.89
CA GLY A 373 -10.74 -9.27 -19.85
C GLY A 373 -10.40 -10.76 -19.79
N GLN A 374 -9.54 -11.17 -18.85
CA GLN A 374 -9.21 -12.56 -18.57
C GLN A 374 -9.75 -12.94 -17.19
N SER A 375 -9.68 -14.23 -16.86
CA SER A 375 -10.17 -14.78 -15.60
C SER A 375 -9.09 -15.53 -14.83
N ALA A 376 -9.24 -15.53 -13.51
CA ALA A 376 -8.45 -16.30 -12.56
C ALA A 376 -9.34 -17.33 -11.85
N LEU A 377 -9.00 -18.60 -12.07
CA LEU A 377 -9.76 -19.75 -11.62
C LEU A 377 -9.08 -20.42 -10.44
N PHE A 378 -9.84 -20.67 -9.39
CA PHE A 378 -9.32 -21.27 -8.17
C PHE A 378 -10.11 -22.54 -7.87
N TYR A 379 -9.51 -23.70 -8.11
CA TYR A 379 -10.04 -24.99 -7.69
C TYR A 379 -9.29 -25.50 -6.45
N ASN A 380 -9.43 -24.81 -5.32
CA ASN A 380 -8.57 -25.03 -4.18
C ASN A 380 -9.28 -24.86 -2.83
N SER A 381 -8.61 -25.35 -1.78
CA SER A 381 -8.82 -24.88 -0.42
C SER A 381 -7.74 -23.86 -0.11
N VAL A 382 -8.05 -22.57 -0.26
CA VAL A 382 -7.08 -21.49 -0.09
C VAL A 382 -7.24 -20.79 1.23
N ASN A 383 -6.09 -20.53 1.88
CA ASN A 383 -6.00 -19.63 3.01
C ASN A 383 -5.11 -18.43 2.69
N PHE A 384 -5.73 -17.26 2.55
CA PHE A 384 -5.03 -15.99 2.38
C PHE A 384 -4.68 -15.40 3.74
N LYS A 385 -3.38 -15.16 3.94
CA LYS A 385 -2.84 -14.48 5.11
C LYS A 385 -2.20 -13.18 4.67
N TYR A 386 -2.99 -12.10 4.65
CA TYR A 386 -2.44 -10.78 4.38
C TYR A 386 -1.32 -10.46 5.37
N ASN A 387 -0.17 -10.06 4.83
CA ASN A 387 0.98 -9.70 5.64
C ASN A 387 1.64 -8.46 5.04
N LYS A 388 1.32 -7.30 5.61
CA LYS A 388 1.86 -6.02 5.14
C LYS A 388 3.37 -5.91 5.35
N ASP A 389 3.95 -6.55 6.37
CA ASP A 389 5.41 -6.55 6.55
C ASP A 389 6.13 -7.25 5.39
N VAL A 390 5.59 -8.38 4.94
CA VAL A 390 6.10 -9.11 3.77
C VAL A 390 5.92 -8.27 2.50
N ILE A 391 4.74 -7.68 2.32
CA ILE A 391 4.43 -6.83 1.16
C ILE A 391 5.35 -5.60 1.11
N ASP A 392 5.51 -4.87 2.22
CA ASP A 392 6.39 -3.70 2.29
C ASP A 392 7.85 -4.13 1.98
N SER A 393 8.33 -5.25 2.55
CA SER A 393 9.71 -5.75 2.34
C SER A 393 10.01 -6.13 0.89
N VAL A 394 9.03 -6.68 0.17
CA VAL A 394 9.22 -6.99 -1.25
C VAL A 394 9.14 -5.76 -2.14
N PHE A 395 8.62 -4.64 -1.64
CA PHE A 395 8.53 -3.39 -2.37
C PHE A 395 9.64 -2.39 -2.08
N GLU A 396 10.42 -2.60 -1.02
CA GLU A 396 11.60 -1.80 -0.72
C GLU A 396 12.52 -1.68 -1.95
N GLY A 397 12.78 -0.44 -2.38
CA GLY A 397 13.61 -0.13 -3.53
C GLY A 397 12.94 -0.21 -4.91
N LEU A 398 11.77 -0.86 -5.04
CA LEU A 398 11.05 -0.99 -6.32
C LEU A 398 10.19 0.21 -6.69
N ILE A 399 9.68 0.90 -5.67
CA ILE A 399 8.58 1.86 -5.78
C ILE A 399 8.97 3.21 -5.22
N LYS A 400 8.47 4.27 -5.86
CA LYS A 400 8.64 5.63 -5.36
C LYS A 400 7.57 5.93 -4.30
N PRO A 401 7.94 6.45 -3.13
CA PRO A 401 6.99 6.93 -2.13
C PRO A 401 6.09 8.03 -2.71
N ARG A 402 4.85 8.08 -2.22
CA ARG A 402 3.86 9.09 -2.61
C ARG A 402 3.25 9.73 -1.38
N TRP A 403 2.98 11.04 -1.46
CA TRP A 403 2.20 11.72 -0.43
C TRP A 403 0.75 11.19 -0.46
N VAL A 404 0.24 10.78 0.70
CA VAL A 404 -1.17 10.38 0.86
C VAL A 404 -2.02 11.61 1.18
N LYS A 405 -1.49 12.49 2.05
CA LYS A 405 -2.08 13.79 2.43
C LYS A 405 -0.99 14.77 2.87
N GLY A 406 -1.23 16.05 2.60
CA GLY A 406 -0.39 17.16 3.02
C GLY A 406 0.67 17.57 1.99
N SER A 407 0.51 17.18 0.72
CA SER A 407 1.41 17.66 -0.33
C SER A 407 1.15 19.14 -0.62
N TRP A 408 2.15 19.84 -1.15
CA TRP A 408 2.01 21.22 -1.64
C TRP A 408 1.05 21.36 -2.83
N HIS A 409 0.55 20.25 -3.38
CA HIS A 409 -0.41 20.20 -4.48
C HIS A 409 -1.82 19.81 -4.03
N ASP A 410 -2.08 19.64 -2.73
CA ASP A 410 -3.39 19.19 -2.22
C ASP A 410 -4.45 20.31 -2.11
N PHE A 411 -4.41 21.32 -2.98
CA PHE A 411 -5.31 22.49 -2.98
C PHE A 411 -6.44 22.40 -4.01
#